data_AF-A0A9K3GQJ4-F1
#
_entry.id   AF-A0A9K3GQJ4-F1
#
_cell.length_a   1.000
_cell.length_b   1.000
_cell.length_c   1.000
_cell.angle_alpha   90.00
_cell.angle_beta   90.00
_cell.angle_gamma   90.00
#
_symmetry.space_group_name_H-M   'P 1'
#
loop_
_entity.id
_entity.type
_entity.pdbx_description
1 polymer ?
#
loop_
_entity_poly.entity_id
_entity_poly.type
_entity_poly.pdbx_seq_one_letter_code
_entity_poly.pdbx_strand_id
1 'polypeptide(L)'
;ILSKLVELFVVDDFRERDYLKAILHRLYSRLLDSRTFIRCHIQLTLENAAYDTPEFHHAGVASLLQVMCAIVNGYAIPIRQDHVAFLSSALIPLHRVRHLGLILKPLQACMITYLEKEASLAETVLLGMFKYWPRIDSAKEALMLDELREILMYTNQSVVKRIAPQIFSHIGECMCSESSVVAEK
;
A
#
# COMPACT_ATOMS: atom_id res chain seq x y z
N ILE A 1 -11.48 23.38 -0.30
CA ILE A 1 -12.58 22.59 -0.92
C ILE A 1 -12.09 21.18 -1.24
N LEU A 2 -11.00 21.01 -1.99
CA LEU A 2 -10.46 19.68 -2.31
C LEU A 2 -9.95 18.90 -1.08
N SER A 3 -9.44 19.56 -0.04
CA SER A 3 -9.08 18.90 1.23
C SER A 3 -10.30 18.26 1.90
N LYS A 4 -11.38 19.04 2.04
CA LYS A 4 -12.66 18.58 2.57
C LYS A 4 -13.21 17.36 1.83
N LEU A 5 -12.95 17.23 0.52
CA LEU A 5 -13.40 16.06 -0.25
C LEU A 5 -12.72 14.76 0.21
N VAL A 6 -11.43 14.81 0.56
CA VAL A 6 -10.71 13.64 1.08
C VAL A 6 -11.18 13.32 2.49
N GLU A 7 -11.44 14.35 3.31
CA GLU A 7 -12.01 14.19 4.65
C GLU A 7 -13.38 13.49 4.64
N LEU A 8 -14.17 13.61 3.55
CA LEU A 8 -15.46 12.92 3.41
C LEU A 8 -15.35 11.40 3.25
N PHE A 9 -14.15 10.84 3.06
CA PHE A 9 -13.98 9.39 2.94
C PHE A 9 -14.20 8.64 4.27
N VAL A 10 -14.44 9.35 5.38
CA VAL A 10 -14.87 8.77 6.67
C VAL A 10 -16.33 8.30 6.70
N VAL A 11 -17.09 8.47 5.60
CA VAL A 11 -18.47 7.98 5.49
C VAL A 11 -18.52 6.45 5.51
N ASP A 12 -19.47 5.87 6.27
CA ASP A 12 -19.68 4.42 6.40
C ASP A 12 -20.34 3.76 5.18
N ASP A 13 -21.19 4.49 4.43
CA ASP A 13 -21.90 3.95 3.27
C ASP A 13 -20.95 3.70 2.09
N PHE A 14 -20.88 2.45 1.64
CA PHE A 14 -20.05 2.04 0.52
C PHE A 14 -20.38 2.76 -0.80
N ARG A 15 -21.66 3.03 -1.06
CA ARG A 15 -22.13 3.68 -2.30
C ARG A 15 -21.68 5.13 -2.34
N GLU A 16 -21.76 5.82 -1.20
CA GLU A 16 -21.26 7.19 -1.07
C GLU A 16 -19.74 7.24 -1.26
N ARG A 17 -18.99 6.32 -0.65
CA ARG A 17 -17.54 6.21 -0.87
C ARG A 17 -17.20 5.93 -2.34
N ASP A 18 -17.93 5.06 -3.01
CA ASP A 18 -17.68 4.76 -4.43
C ASP A 18 -17.96 5.97 -5.34
N TYR A 19 -19.00 6.75 -5.01
CA TYR A 19 -19.27 8.02 -5.67
C TYR A 19 -18.16 9.05 -5.41
N LEU A 20 -17.67 9.16 -4.17
CA LEU A 20 -16.54 10.03 -3.82
C LEU A 20 -15.26 9.64 -4.56
N LYS A 21 -14.95 8.34 -4.69
CA LYS A 21 -13.82 7.86 -5.50
C LYS A 21 -13.92 8.33 -6.94
N ALA A 22 -15.09 8.15 -7.56
CA ALA A 22 -15.32 8.55 -8.95
C ALA A 22 -15.16 10.07 -9.15
N ILE A 23 -15.70 10.87 -8.21
CA ILE A 23 -15.53 12.33 -8.23
C ILE A 23 -14.07 12.70 -8.08
N LEU A 24 -13.37 12.18 -7.06
CA LEU A 24 -11.99 12.53 -6.76
C LEU A 24 -11.07 12.19 -7.95
N HIS A 25 -11.22 11.00 -8.53
CA HIS A 25 -10.47 10.59 -9.73
C HIS A 25 -10.77 11.49 -10.94
N ARG A 26 -12.03 11.87 -11.16
CA ARG A 26 -12.42 12.77 -12.25
C ARG A 26 -11.88 14.18 -12.06
N LEU A 27 -11.90 14.70 -10.83
CA LEU A 27 -11.31 15.99 -10.48
C LEU A 27 -9.80 15.98 -10.70
N TYR A 28 -9.10 14.93 -10.25
CA TYR A 28 -7.67 14.76 -10.49
C TYR A 28 -7.33 14.73 -12.00
N SER A 29 -8.16 14.04 -12.77
CA SER A 29 -7.96 13.90 -14.22
C SER A 29 -8.14 15.22 -14.97
N ARG A 30 -9.13 16.04 -14.56
CA ARG A 30 -9.53 17.30 -15.23
C ARG A 30 -8.76 18.53 -14.74
N LEU A 31 -8.46 18.61 -13.44
CA LEU A 31 -7.81 19.77 -12.81
C LEU A 31 -6.31 19.56 -12.70
N LEU A 32 -5.58 19.78 -13.80
CA LEU A 32 -4.14 19.52 -13.90
C LEU A 32 -3.33 20.27 -12.84
N ASP A 33 -3.66 21.55 -12.60
CA ASP A 33 -2.96 22.40 -11.63
C ASP A 33 -3.16 21.96 -10.18
N SER A 34 -4.23 21.20 -9.90
CA SER A 34 -4.57 20.70 -8.57
C SER A 34 -3.99 19.31 -8.27
N ARG A 35 -3.35 18.65 -9.25
CA ARG A 35 -2.86 17.26 -9.09
C ARG A 35 -1.86 17.11 -7.94
N THR A 36 -0.94 18.06 -7.80
CA THR A 36 0.04 18.03 -6.70
C THR A 36 -0.65 18.21 -5.36
N PHE A 37 -1.60 19.15 -5.27
CA PHE A 37 -2.38 19.38 -4.05
C PHE A 37 -3.17 18.14 -3.63
N ILE A 38 -3.89 17.51 -4.56
CA ILE A 38 -4.67 16.30 -4.30
C ILE A 38 -3.77 15.17 -3.80
N ARG A 39 -2.65 14.91 -4.48
CA ARG A 39 -1.73 13.83 -4.07
C ARG A 39 -1.09 14.08 -2.72
N CYS A 40 -0.70 15.33 -2.43
CA CYS A 40 -0.17 15.70 -1.11
C CYS A 40 -1.19 15.45 0.00
N HIS A 41 -2.46 15.79 -0.23
CA HIS A 41 -3.49 15.60 0.79
C HIS A 41 -3.86 14.12 0.99
N ILE A 42 -3.89 13.32 -0.08
CA ILE A 42 -4.02 11.86 0.04
C ILE A 42 -2.82 11.27 0.78
N GLN A 43 -1.60 11.70 0.44
CA GLN A 43 -0.37 11.28 1.12
C GLN A 43 -0.43 11.54 2.62
N LEU A 44 -0.77 12.76 3.04
CA LEU A 44 -0.92 13.10 4.45
C LEU A 44 -1.96 12.21 5.15
N THR A 45 -3.08 11.92 4.48
CA THR A 45 -4.13 11.06 5.03
C THR A 45 -3.62 9.62 5.22
N LEU A 46 -2.89 9.08 4.26
CA LEU A 46 -2.29 7.73 4.33
C LEU A 46 -1.11 7.66 5.31
N GLU A 47 -0.35 8.74 5.49
CA GLU A 47 0.71 8.81 6.49
C GLU A 47 0.11 8.81 7.91
N ASN A 48 -0.94 9.59 8.15
CA ASN A 48 -1.66 9.61 9.42
C ASN A 48 -2.34 8.26 9.74
N ALA A 49 -2.83 7.58 8.70
CA ALA A 49 -3.39 6.23 8.80
C ALA A 49 -2.43 5.22 9.44
N ALA A 50 -1.15 5.28 9.05
CA ALA A 50 -0.14 4.30 9.46
C ALA A 50 0.15 4.36 10.97
N TYR A 51 -0.29 5.41 11.67
CA TYR A 51 -0.15 5.57 13.12
C TYR A 51 -1.39 5.13 13.91
N ASP A 52 -2.38 4.49 13.26
CA ASP A 52 -3.62 3.98 13.89
C ASP A 52 -4.32 5.05 14.75
N THR A 53 -4.47 6.25 14.21
CA THR A 53 -5.19 7.34 14.86
C THR A 53 -6.69 6.98 15.01
N PRO A 54 -7.34 7.29 16.15
CA PRO A 54 -8.74 6.89 16.38
C PRO A 54 -9.73 7.55 15.41
N GLU A 55 -9.37 8.65 14.75
CA GLU A 55 -10.19 9.27 13.70
C GLU A 55 -10.21 8.47 12.37
N PHE A 56 -9.51 7.33 12.33
CA PHE A 56 -9.21 6.66 11.08
C PHE A 56 -10.23 5.60 10.66
N HIS A 57 -10.90 5.83 9.53
CA HIS A 57 -11.80 4.86 8.93
C HIS A 57 -11.10 4.01 7.86
N HIS A 58 -10.82 2.73 8.19
CA HIS A 58 -10.11 1.81 7.28
C HIS A 58 -10.76 1.65 5.90
N ALA A 59 -12.09 1.68 5.80
CA ALA A 59 -12.81 1.60 4.52
C ALA A 59 -12.59 2.84 3.65
N GLY A 60 -12.46 4.01 4.28
CA GLY A 60 -12.08 5.26 3.61
C GLY A 60 -10.69 5.16 2.99
N VAL A 61 -9.71 4.61 3.71
CA VAL A 61 -8.37 4.44 3.14
C VAL A 61 -8.27 3.35 2.09
N ALA A 62 -8.97 2.24 2.24
CA ALA A 62 -9.09 1.28 1.14
C ALA A 62 -9.57 1.96 -0.15
N SER A 63 -10.54 2.87 -0.03
CA SER A 63 -11.09 3.64 -1.15
C SER A 63 -10.08 4.66 -1.72
N LEU A 64 -9.33 5.37 -0.87
CA LEU A 64 -8.28 6.29 -1.29
C LEU A 64 -7.11 5.55 -1.98
N LEU A 65 -6.72 4.38 -1.48
CA LEU A 65 -5.71 3.53 -2.11
C LEU A 65 -6.12 3.09 -3.52
N GLN A 66 -7.40 2.78 -3.75
CA GLN A 66 -7.90 2.47 -5.09
C GLN A 66 -7.79 3.67 -6.05
N VAL A 67 -8.10 4.89 -5.56
CA VAL A 67 -7.90 6.11 -6.36
C VAL A 67 -6.41 6.32 -6.65
N MET A 68 -5.55 6.12 -5.65
CA MET A 68 -4.09 6.23 -5.84
C MET A 68 -3.55 5.20 -6.82
N CYS A 69 -4.00 3.94 -6.76
CA CYS A 69 -3.62 2.91 -7.73
C CYS A 69 -3.96 3.34 -9.16
N ALA A 70 -5.16 3.88 -9.39
CA ALA A 70 -5.53 4.43 -10.71
C ALA A 70 -4.64 5.61 -11.14
N ILE A 71 -4.28 6.50 -10.20
CA ILE A 71 -3.36 7.61 -10.45
C ILE A 71 -1.95 7.11 -10.80
N VAL A 72 -1.44 6.14 -10.04
CA VAL A 72 -0.12 5.52 -10.24
C VAL A 72 -0.07 4.88 -11.61
N ASN A 73 -1.13 4.20 -12.05
CA ASN A 73 -1.21 3.62 -13.39
C ASN A 73 -0.99 4.67 -14.52
N GLY A 74 -1.31 5.94 -14.26
CA GLY A 74 -1.07 7.06 -15.18
C GLY A 74 0.33 7.68 -15.10
N TYR A 75 1.23 7.21 -14.22
CA TYR A 75 2.58 7.76 -14.11
C TYR A 75 3.43 7.42 -15.34
N ALA A 76 4.24 8.41 -15.74
CA ALA A 76 5.27 8.24 -16.76
C ALA A 76 6.43 7.39 -16.22
N ILE A 77 7.14 6.74 -17.13
CA ILE A 77 8.36 5.98 -16.85
C ILE A 77 9.54 6.78 -17.44
N PRO A 78 10.64 7.01 -16.70
CA PRO A 78 10.90 6.59 -15.32
C PRO A 78 10.00 7.30 -14.30
N ILE A 79 9.69 6.63 -13.19
CA ILE A 79 8.83 7.20 -12.16
C ILE A 79 9.57 8.37 -11.49
N ARG A 80 8.88 9.50 -11.31
CA ARG A 80 9.48 10.67 -10.68
C ARG A 80 9.82 10.38 -9.21
N GLN A 81 10.93 10.95 -8.73
CA GLN A 81 11.39 10.74 -7.35
C GLN A 81 10.36 11.13 -6.29
N ASP A 82 9.53 12.17 -6.50
CA ASP A 82 8.47 12.51 -5.56
C ASP A 82 7.40 11.41 -5.46
N HIS A 83 7.18 10.63 -6.52
CA HIS A 83 6.20 9.53 -6.53
C HIS A 83 6.82 8.27 -5.94
N VAL A 84 8.13 8.08 -6.08
CA VAL A 84 8.88 7.05 -5.36
C VAL A 84 8.91 7.35 -3.86
N ALA A 85 9.08 8.62 -3.47
CA ALA A 85 9.03 9.03 -2.08
C ALA A 85 7.68 8.69 -1.42
N PHE A 86 6.57 8.89 -2.14
CA PHE A 86 5.23 8.48 -1.68
C PHE A 86 5.12 6.98 -1.39
N LEU A 87 5.71 6.11 -2.23
CA LEU A 87 5.75 4.67 -1.98
C LEU A 87 6.39 4.37 -0.62
N SER A 88 7.54 5.00 -0.35
CA SER A 88 8.31 4.78 0.87
C SER A 88 7.72 5.44 2.13
N SER A 89 7.13 6.63 2.00
CA SER A 89 6.63 7.40 3.14
C SER A 89 5.18 7.11 3.49
N ALA A 90 4.34 6.73 2.52
CA ALA A 90 2.90 6.56 2.72
C ALA A 90 2.43 5.12 2.50
N LEU A 91 2.82 4.45 1.42
CA LEU A 91 2.30 3.10 1.13
C LEU A 91 2.92 2.03 2.03
N ILE A 92 4.25 1.92 2.04
CA ILE A 92 4.95 0.88 2.81
C ILE A 92 4.59 0.94 4.31
N PRO A 93 4.52 2.11 4.98
CA PRO A 93 4.15 2.15 6.40
C PRO A 93 2.73 1.67 6.74
N LEU A 94 1.80 1.59 5.77
CA LEU A 94 0.44 1.09 6.02
C LEU A 94 0.40 -0.38 6.45
N HIS A 95 1.45 -1.16 6.20
CA HIS A 95 1.59 -2.52 6.74
C HIS A 95 1.63 -2.53 8.28
N ARG A 96 1.91 -1.39 8.93
CA ARG A 96 1.88 -1.26 10.40
C ARG A 96 0.46 -1.32 10.97
N VAL A 97 -0.55 -0.89 10.21
CA VAL A 97 -1.96 -0.74 10.66
C VAL A 97 -2.47 -2.01 11.33
N ARG A 98 -3.15 -1.89 12.48
CA ARG A 98 -3.69 -3.03 13.22
C ARG A 98 -4.66 -3.87 12.40
N HIS A 99 -5.59 -3.22 11.69
CA HIS A 99 -6.60 -3.88 10.86
C HIS A 99 -6.18 -3.96 9.39
N LEU A 100 -4.93 -4.40 9.13
CA LEU A 100 -4.34 -4.49 7.78
C LEU A 100 -5.24 -5.23 6.79
N GLY A 101 -5.91 -6.31 7.20
CA GLY A 101 -6.81 -7.09 6.34
C GLY A 101 -7.91 -6.27 5.63
N LEU A 102 -8.32 -5.13 6.21
CA LEU A 102 -9.34 -4.26 5.60
C LEU A 102 -8.79 -3.41 4.44
N ILE A 103 -7.48 -3.17 4.40
CA ILE A 103 -6.82 -2.29 3.42
C ILE A 103 -5.80 -3.03 2.54
N LEU A 104 -5.48 -4.29 2.85
CA LEU A 104 -4.40 -5.04 2.23
C LEU A 104 -4.55 -5.17 0.72
N LYS A 105 -5.74 -5.56 0.23
CA LYS A 105 -5.95 -5.77 -1.21
C LYS A 105 -5.71 -4.52 -2.06
N PRO A 106 -6.28 -3.34 -1.73
CA PRO A 106 -5.97 -2.13 -2.49
C PRO A 106 -4.54 -1.62 -2.27
N LEU A 107 -3.93 -1.87 -1.10
CA LEU A 107 -2.51 -1.55 -0.86
C LEU A 107 -1.59 -2.38 -1.77
N GLN A 108 -1.77 -3.70 -1.76
CA GLN A 108 -1.07 -4.66 -2.61
C GLN A 108 -1.20 -4.30 -4.09
N ALA A 109 -2.42 -4.04 -4.56
CA ALA A 109 -2.67 -3.66 -5.95
C ALA A 109 -1.89 -2.39 -6.32
N CYS A 110 -1.90 -1.37 -5.45
CA CYS A 110 -1.16 -0.14 -5.69
C CYS A 110 0.36 -0.37 -5.76
N MET A 111 0.92 -1.21 -4.88
CA MET A 111 2.34 -1.56 -4.92
C MET A 111 2.70 -2.36 -6.17
N ILE A 112 1.88 -3.33 -6.57
CA ILE A 112 2.07 -4.08 -7.82
C ILE A 112 2.09 -3.13 -9.01
N THR A 113 1.19 -2.14 -9.09
CA THR A 113 1.20 -1.14 -10.17
C THR A 113 2.50 -0.34 -10.22
N TYR A 114 3.14 -0.06 -9.07
CA TYR A 114 4.48 0.54 -9.05
C TYR A 114 5.53 -0.41 -9.66
N LEU A 115 5.49 -1.70 -9.32
CA LEU A 115 6.45 -2.69 -9.80
C LEU A 115 6.29 -3.02 -11.28
N GLU A 116 5.05 -3.06 -11.79
CA GLU A 116 4.76 -3.20 -13.21
C GLU A 116 5.35 -2.05 -14.04
N LYS A 117 5.42 -0.85 -13.45
CA LYS A 117 6.03 0.32 -14.09
C LYS A 117 7.54 0.36 -13.95
N GLU A 118 8.05 0.01 -12.78
CA GLU A 118 9.48 0.10 -12.48
C GLU A 118 9.91 -1.00 -11.48
N ALA A 119 10.26 -2.17 -12.01
CA ALA A 119 10.62 -3.35 -11.23
C ALA A 119 11.85 -3.19 -10.32
N SER A 120 12.70 -2.18 -10.54
CA SER A 120 13.81 -1.83 -9.63
C SER A 120 13.33 -1.39 -8.25
N LEU A 121 12.08 -0.93 -8.12
CA LEU A 121 11.49 -0.54 -6.83
C LEU A 121 11.17 -1.73 -5.92
N ALA A 122 11.18 -2.98 -6.44
CA ALA A 122 10.85 -4.16 -5.67
C ALA A 122 11.73 -4.36 -4.44
N GLU A 123 13.02 -4.03 -4.53
CA GLU A 123 13.94 -4.10 -3.37
C GLU A 123 13.46 -3.18 -2.23
N THR A 124 13.03 -1.96 -2.57
CA THR A 124 12.54 -0.98 -1.59
C THR A 124 11.23 -1.46 -0.95
N VAL A 125 10.31 -2.01 -1.75
CA VAL A 125 9.03 -2.55 -1.27
C VAL A 125 9.26 -3.71 -0.31
N LEU A 126 10.06 -4.71 -0.71
CA LEU A 126 10.26 -5.93 0.06
C LEU A 126 11.00 -5.68 1.38
N LEU A 127 12.10 -4.92 1.34
CA LEU A 127 12.82 -4.54 2.57
C LEU A 127 11.94 -3.66 3.48
N GLY A 128 11.11 -2.81 2.89
CA GLY A 128 10.14 -2.00 3.61
C GLY A 128 9.06 -2.82 4.31
N MET A 129 8.51 -3.85 3.65
CA MET A 129 7.55 -4.78 4.24
C MET A 129 8.17 -5.55 5.42
N PHE A 130 9.39 -6.07 5.24
CA PHE A 130 10.12 -6.78 6.30
C PHE A 130 10.36 -5.92 7.54
N LYS A 131 10.59 -4.62 7.37
CA LYS A 131 10.68 -3.66 8.48
C LYS A 131 9.41 -3.61 9.33
N TYR A 132 8.24 -3.80 8.74
CA TYR A 132 6.94 -3.75 9.41
C TYR A 132 6.33 -5.15 9.64
N TRP A 133 7.13 -6.21 9.53
CA TRP A 133 6.67 -7.58 9.68
C TRP A 133 6.09 -7.84 11.08
N PRO A 134 4.86 -8.36 11.21
CA PRO A 134 4.24 -8.66 12.49
C PRO A 134 4.92 -9.88 13.13
N ARG A 135 5.27 -9.78 14.42
CA ARG A 135 5.86 -10.90 15.18
C ARG A 135 4.91 -11.52 16.21
N ILE A 136 3.78 -10.85 16.47
CA ILE A 136 2.83 -11.22 17.54
C ILE A 136 1.46 -11.60 16.95
N ASP A 137 1.06 -10.96 15.85
CA ASP A 137 -0.23 -11.17 15.21
C ASP A 137 -0.08 -12.18 14.05
N SER A 138 -0.35 -13.45 14.35
CA SER A 138 -0.21 -14.55 13.38
C SER A 138 -1.20 -14.46 12.21
N ALA A 139 -2.39 -13.88 12.42
CA ALA A 139 -3.36 -13.66 11.35
C ALA A 139 -2.82 -12.61 10.35
N LYS A 140 -2.23 -11.52 10.88
CA LYS A 140 -1.59 -10.50 10.06
C LYS A 140 -0.32 -11.01 9.37
N GLU A 141 0.47 -11.84 10.05
CA GLU A 141 1.64 -12.49 9.47
C GLU A 141 1.26 -13.37 8.27
N ALA A 142 0.24 -14.20 8.44
CA ALA A 142 -0.30 -15.02 7.36
C ALA A 142 -0.76 -14.17 6.16
N LEU A 143 -1.39 -13.01 6.40
CA LEU A 143 -1.78 -12.08 5.33
C LEU A 143 -0.58 -11.47 4.60
N MET A 144 0.48 -11.11 5.32
CA MET A 144 1.70 -10.56 4.73
C MET A 144 2.52 -11.61 3.97
N LEU A 145 2.44 -12.90 4.35
CA LEU A 145 3.02 -14.00 3.56
C LEU A 145 2.34 -14.15 2.20
N ASP A 146 0.99 -14.10 2.17
CA ASP A 146 0.27 -14.09 0.90
C ASP A 146 0.66 -12.89 0.04
N GLU A 147 0.82 -11.72 0.67
CA GLU A 147 1.23 -10.50 -0.04
C GLU A 147 2.66 -10.59 -0.59
N LEU A 148 3.60 -11.08 0.21
CA LEU A 148 4.97 -11.33 -0.18
C LEU A 148 5.04 -12.24 -1.41
N ARG A 149 4.28 -13.34 -1.41
CA ARG A 149 4.21 -14.27 -2.55
C ARG A 149 3.79 -13.55 -3.82
N GLU A 150 2.72 -12.76 -3.77
CA GLU A 150 2.24 -12.01 -4.94
C GLU A 150 3.28 -10.98 -5.43
N ILE A 151 3.90 -10.21 -4.53
CA ILE A 151 4.91 -9.20 -4.91
C ILE A 151 6.14 -9.82 -5.56
N LEU A 152 6.55 -11.01 -5.10
CA LEU A 152 7.67 -11.73 -5.70
C LEU A 152 7.41 -12.11 -7.17
N MET A 153 6.16 -12.26 -7.61
CA MET A 153 5.81 -12.52 -9.01
C MET A 153 6.15 -11.33 -9.93
N TYR A 154 6.25 -10.12 -9.38
CA TYR A 154 6.57 -8.88 -10.11
C TYR A 154 8.02 -8.43 -9.90
N THR A 155 8.86 -9.29 -9.30
CA THR A 155 10.25 -8.95 -8.96
C THR A 155 11.24 -9.60 -9.94
N ASN A 156 12.18 -8.81 -10.48
CA ASN A 156 13.20 -9.32 -11.39
C ASN A 156 14.23 -10.20 -10.67
N GLN A 157 14.78 -11.19 -11.39
CA GLN A 157 15.75 -12.16 -10.84
C GLN A 157 16.97 -11.50 -10.19
N SER A 158 17.43 -10.37 -10.73
CA SER A 158 18.57 -9.61 -10.17
C SER A 158 18.29 -9.07 -8.77
N VAL A 159 17.08 -8.53 -8.56
CA VAL A 159 16.61 -8.08 -7.25
C VAL A 159 16.44 -9.27 -6.33
N VAL A 160 15.73 -10.32 -6.75
CA VAL A 160 15.52 -11.53 -5.93
C VAL A 160 16.84 -12.09 -5.44
N LYS A 161 17.86 -12.24 -6.30
CA LYS A 161 19.18 -12.75 -5.89
C LYS A 161 19.85 -11.90 -4.82
N ARG A 162 19.64 -10.58 -4.83
CA ARG A 162 20.25 -9.65 -3.87
C ARG A 162 19.58 -9.73 -2.50
N ILE A 163 18.26 -9.85 -2.45
CA ILE A 163 17.48 -9.89 -1.20
C ILE A 163 17.10 -11.32 -0.76
N ALA A 164 17.52 -12.33 -1.51
CA ALA A 164 17.27 -13.73 -1.21
C ALA A 164 17.65 -14.12 0.23
N PRO A 165 18.80 -13.70 0.79
CA PRO A 165 19.13 -14.01 2.18
C PRO A 165 18.07 -13.51 3.17
N GLN A 166 17.55 -12.29 2.98
CA GLN A 166 16.52 -11.70 3.82
C GLN A 166 15.17 -12.42 3.64
N ILE A 167 14.79 -12.73 2.40
CA ILE A 167 13.57 -13.49 2.12
C ILE A 167 13.63 -14.87 2.79
N PHE A 168 14.72 -15.61 2.59
CA PHE A 168 14.86 -16.95 3.16
C PHE A 168 14.94 -16.94 4.69
N SER A 169 15.59 -15.94 5.28
CA SER A 169 15.59 -15.77 6.73
C SER A 169 14.17 -15.60 7.26
N HIS A 170 13.37 -14.71 6.67
CA HIS A 170 11.99 -14.48 7.09
C HIS A 170 11.09 -15.70 6.88
N ILE A 171 11.20 -16.38 5.74
CA ILE A 171 10.43 -17.60 5.48
C ILE A 171 10.82 -18.69 6.49
N GLY A 172 12.12 -18.86 6.78
CA GLY A 172 12.59 -19.83 7.77
C GLY A 172 12.05 -19.55 9.19
N GLU A 173 11.95 -18.28 9.58
CA GLU A 173 11.30 -17.87 10.83
C GLU A 173 9.80 -18.23 10.83
N CYS A 174 9.09 -17.96 9.72
CA CYS A 174 7.66 -18.28 9.58
C CYS A 174 7.39 -19.79 9.64
N MET A 175 8.24 -20.60 9.00
CA MET A 175 8.15 -22.07 9.04
C MET A 175 8.35 -22.65 10.45
N CYS A 176 9.09 -21.94 11.30
CA CYS A 176 9.30 -22.31 12.70
C CYS A 176 8.27 -21.69 13.65
N SER A 177 7.26 -20.98 13.14
CA SER A 177 6.24 -20.32 13.94
C SER A 177 5.41 -21.34 14.73
N GLU A 178 5.08 -21.03 15.98
CA GLU A 178 4.17 -21.84 16.81
C GLU A 178 2.73 -21.85 16.26
N SER A 179 2.41 -20.89 15.38
CA SER A 179 1.10 -20.80 14.74
C SER A 179 1.05 -21.65 13.47
N SER A 180 0.23 -22.71 13.46
CA SER A 180 0.02 -23.56 12.28
C SER A 180 -0.44 -22.78 11.05
N VAL A 181 -1.26 -21.74 11.22
CA VAL A 181 -1.74 -20.85 10.14
C VAL A 181 -0.60 -20.13 9.40
N VAL A 182 0.53 -19.94 10.07
CA VAL A 182 1.73 -19.30 9.50
C VAL A 182 2.68 -20.36 8.98
N ALA A 183 2.95 -21.41 9.76
CA ALA A 183 3.91 -22.45 9.41
C ALA A 183 3.49 -23.31 8.20
N GLU A 184 2.19 -23.50 7.97
CA GLU A 184 1.66 -24.30 6.85
C GLU A 184 1.51 -23.51 5.53
N LYS A 185 1.79 -22.20 5.55
CA LYS A 185 1.49 -21.26 4.46
C LYS A 185 2.66 -21.07 3.50
#